data_AF-A0AA39IXY3-F1
#
_entry.id   AF-A0AA39IXY3-F1
#
_cell.length_a   1.000
_cell.length_b   1.000
_cell.length_c   1.000
_cell.angle_alpha   90.00
_cell.angle_beta   90.00
_cell.angle_gamma   90.00
#
_symmetry.space_group_name_H-M   'P 1'
#
loop_
_entity.id
_entity.type
_entity.pdbx_description
1 polymer ?
#
loop_
_entity_poly.entity_id
_entity_poly.type
_entity_poly.pdbx_seq_one_letter_code
_entity_poly.pdbx_strand_id
1 'polypeptide(L)'
;MAAHSEHLAVTLAKMREDYDRLGTEYHRRLRSFPPGNDELARIPIVEQTPITRALDKIQSYPFVAFTLGPSATDFNLRDPETCLVRFGSLTAPDVEAILEASQPSSFGKGDQTVYDTNYRNGREITAHNVEVQDPFGENFTKKIIRTLCSTLFVGKSIKIALYKLAIYEKGGHFDWHRDSTHGDNHHGTVLIALNTPWEGGGLHLRHNGTEAYFDLHPVVEKDPQTRTTTSVSLQAVAFYTDVEHKVDTVTEGTRLVLQYDVFI
;
A
#
# COMPACT_ATOMS: atom_id res chain seq x y z
N MET A 1 29.46 -0.76 -16.75
CA MET A 1 28.36 -0.40 -15.82
C MET A 1 28.13 1.11 -15.71
N ALA A 2 29.17 1.95 -15.59
CA ALA A 2 29.01 3.41 -15.49
C ALA A 2 28.30 4.07 -16.69
N ALA A 3 28.67 3.70 -17.93
CA ALA A 3 28.08 4.28 -19.15
C ALA A 3 26.58 4.01 -19.35
N HIS A 4 26.05 2.94 -18.74
CA HIS A 4 24.62 2.61 -18.84
C HIS A 4 23.78 3.42 -17.84
N SER A 5 24.35 3.73 -16.68
CA SER A 5 23.76 4.61 -15.65
C SER A 5 23.64 6.06 -16.15
N GLU A 6 24.70 6.59 -16.79
CA GLU A 6 24.69 7.94 -17.35
C GLU A 6 23.67 8.09 -18.48
N HIS A 7 23.56 7.10 -19.37
CA HIS A 7 22.56 7.10 -20.44
C HIS A 7 21.12 7.09 -19.89
N LEU A 8 20.86 6.34 -18.83
CA LEU A 8 19.55 6.29 -18.18
C LEU A 8 19.20 7.64 -17.51
N ALA A 9 20.16 8.25 -16.81
CA ALA A 9 19.99 9.54 -16.15
C ALA A 9 19.71 10.67 -17.16
N VAL A 10 20.43 10.70 -18.29
CA VAL A 10 20.20 11.67 -19.37
C VAL A 10 18.83 11.47 -20.01
N THR A 11 18.41 10.22 -20.20
CA THR A 11 17.09 9.90 -20.78
C THR A 11 15.96 10.36 -19.85
N LEU A 12 16.06 10.09 -18.55
CA LEU A 12 15.07 10.51 -17.55
C LEU A 12 15.01 12.03 -17.38
N ALA A 13 16.15 12.72 -17.40
CA ALA A 13 16.20 14.17 -17.36
C ALA A 13 15.49 14.80 -18.56
N LYS A 14 15.71 14.24 -19.76
CA LYS A 14 15.07 14.69 -21.00
C LYS A 14 13.56 14.44 -20.99
N MET A 15 13.12 13.27 -20.52
CA MET A 15 11.69 12.97 -20.35
C MET A 15 11.01 13.92 -19.37
N ARG A 16 11.69 14.29 -18.28
CA ARG A 16 11.17 15.25 -17.30
C ARG A 16 11.05 16.66 -17.87
N GLU A 17 12.06 17.11 -18.61
CA GLU A 17 12.04 18.42 -19.27
C GLU A 17 10.93 18.52 -20.34
N ASP A 18 10.74 17.46 -21.13
CA ASP A 18 9.66 17.39 -22.11
C ASP A 18 8.27 17.38 -21.43
N TYR A 19 8.13 16.68 -20.29
CA TYR A 19 6.91 16.66 -19.50
C TYR A 19 6.58 18.04 -18.90
N ASP A 20 7.57 18.72 -18.30
CA ASP A 20 7.39 20.06 -17.73
C ASP A 20 7.04 21.09 -18.81
N ARG A 21 7.64 20.96 -20.00
CA ARG A 21 7.32 21.80 -21.16
C ARG A 21 5.89 21.58 -21.64
N LEU A 22 5.45 20.31 -21.75
CA LEU A 22 4.07 19.96 -22.11
C LEU A 22 3.07 20.49 -21.08
N GLY A 23 3.35 20.34 -19.79
CA GLY A 23 2.51 20.86 -18.70
C GLY A 23 2.39 22.39 -18.76
N THR A 24 3.50 23.09 -19.01
CA THR A 24 3.53 24.55 -19.12
C THR A 24 2.76 25.05 -20.35
N GLU A 25 2.90 24.38 -21.49
CA GLU A 25 2.17 24.70 -22.72
C GLU A 25 0.65 24.47 -22.54
N TYR A 26 0.27 23.36 -21.91
CA TYR A 26 -1.12 23.03 -21.60
C TYR A 26 -1.75 24.07 -20.65
N HIS A 27 -1.05 24.44 -19.57
CA HIS A 27 -1.51 25.48 -18.65
C HIS A 27 -1.57 26.87 -19.29
N ARG A 28 -0.65 27.20 -20.21
CA ARG A 28 -0.71 28.44 -20.98
C ARG A 28 -1.94 28.47 -21.89
N ARG A 29 -2.23 27.36 -22.58
CA ARG A 29 -3.43 27.22 -23.42
C ARG A 29 -4.71 27.35 -22.60
N LEU A 30 -4.82 26.64 -21.47
CA LEU A 30 -5.96 26.76 -20.57
C LEU A 30 -6.18 28.21 -20.07
N ARG A 31 -5.11 28.94 -19.75
CA ARG A 31 -5.19 30.34 -19.31
C ARG A 31 -5.40 31.34 -20.45
N SER A 32 -5.15 30.94 -21.70
CA SER A 32 -5.38 31.78 -22.88
C SER A 32 -6.84 31.79 -23.33
N PHE A 33 -7.68 30.91 -22.76
CA PHE A 33 -9.12 30.98 -22.95
C PHE A 33 -9.71 32.12 -22.10
N PRO A 34 -10.44 33.07 -22.71
CA PRO A 34 -11.08 34.15 -21.97
C PRO A 34 -12.16 33.58 -21.03
N PRO A 35 -12.30 34.10 -19.80
CA PRO A 35 -13.34 33.66 -18.89
C PRO A 35 -14.69 34.13 -19.42
N GLY A 36 -15.55 33.19 -19.83
CA GLY A 36 -16.97 33.49 -20.10
C GLY A 36 -17.55 33.05 -21.45
N ASN A 37 -16.89 32.22 -22.26
CA ASN A 37 -17.54 31.65 -23.45
C ASN A 37 -18.22 30.30 -23.14
N ASP A 38 -19.55 30.28 -23.23
CA ASP A 38 -20.44 29.10 -23.17
C ASP A 38 -20.11 28.00 -24.22
N GLU A 39 -19.14 28.21 -25.11
CA GLU A 39 -18.67 27.20 -26.06
C GLU A 39 -17.84 26.07 -25.42
N LEU A 40 -17.32 26.25 -24.21
CA LEU A 40 -16.62 25.18 -23.47
C LEU A 40 -17.53 23.99 -23.13
N ALA A 41 -18.85 24.19 -23.11
CA ALA A 41 -19.83 23.11 -22.95
C ALA A 41 -19.91 22.17 -24.16
N ARG A 42 -19.18 22.46 -25.25
CA ARG A 42 -19.27 21.71 -26.52
C ARG A 42 -17.94 21.14 -27.01
N ILE A 43 -16.89 21.05 -26.19
CA ILE A 43 -15.73 20.25 -26.60
C ILE A 43 -16.15 18.78 -26.55
N PRO A 44 -16.30 18.08 -27.69
CA PRO A 44 -16.69 16.70 -27.67
C PRO A 44 -15.54 15.89 -27.06
N ILE A 45 -15.82 15.18 -25.97
CA ILE A 45 -14.87 14.23 -25.40
C ILE A 45 -14.79 13.07 -26.39
N VAL A 46 -13.68 13.00 -27.13
CA VAL A 46 -13.43 11.91 -28.09
C VAL A 46 -12.72 10.79 -27.35
N GLU A 47 -13.49 9.82 -26.91
CA GLU A 47 -12.97 8.54 -26.45
C GLU A 47 -12.49 7.76 -27.69
N GLN A 48 -11.32 7.11 -27.64
CA GLN A 48 -10.67 6.37 -28.74
C GLN A 48 -9.76 7.15 -29.72
N THR A 49 -9.10 8.21 -29.26
CA THR A 49 -8.01 8.84 -30.03
C THR A 49 -6.71 8.01 -29.94
N PRO A 50 -5.72 8.25 -30.83
CA PRO A 50 -4.38 7.70 -30.66
C PRO A 50 -3.75 8.03 -29.30
N ILE A 51 -4.06 9.21 -28.73
CA ILE A 51 -3.62 9.61 -27.38
C ILE A 51 -4.33 8.79 -26.32
N THR A 52 -5.67 8.64 -26.33
CA THR A 52 -6.35 7.82 -25.32
C THR A 52 -5.93 6.37 -25.43
N ARG A 53 -5.77 5.81 -26.64
CA ARG A 53 -5.22 4.46 -26.85
C ARG A 53 -3.76 4.34 -26.42
N ALA A 54 -2.96 5.39 -26.56
CA ALA A 54 -1.59 5.41 -26.06
C ALA A 54 -1.56 5.48 -24.53
N LEU A 55 -2.44 6.28 -23.91
CA LEU A 55 -2.62 6.34 -22.46
C LEU A 55 -3.16 5.01 -21.90
N ASP A 56 -4.10 4.35 -22.59
CA ASP A 56 -4.59 3.00 -22.26
C ASP A 56 -3.47 1.96 -22.37
N LYS A 57 -2.48 2.21 -23.23
CA LYS A 57 -1.27 1.39 -23.38
C LYS A 57 -0.15 1.77 -22.41
N ILE A 58 -0.22 2.94 -21.78
CA ILE A 58 0.63 3.25 -20.63
C ILE A 58 0.07 2.42 -19.50
N GLN A 59 0.74 1.32 -19.22
CA GLN A 59 0.43 0.48 -18.09
C GLN A 59 0.65 1.32 -16.83
N SER A 60 -0.42 1.89 -16.27
CA SER A 60 -0.39 2.35 -14.89
C SER A 60 -0.17 1.10 -14.06
N TYR A 61 1.00 0.98 -13.44
CA TYR A 61 1.22 -0.10 -12.48
C TYR A 61 0.11 0.02 -11.43
N PRO A 62 -0.78 -0.97 -11.31
CA PRO A 62 -1.96 -0.89 -10.45
C PRO A 62 -1.59 -1.10 -8.97
N PHE A 63 -0.29 -1.02 -8.68
CA PHE A 63 0.32 -1.18 -7.39
C PHE A 63 1.64 -0.39 -7.30
N VAL A 64 2.04 -0.06 -6.08
CA VAL A 64 3.29 0.61 -5.76
C VAL A 64 3.87 0.04 -4.46
N ALA A 65 5.17 -0.24 -4.44
CA ALA A 65 5.92 -0.58 -3.22
C ALA A 65 6.73 0.62 -2.74
N PHE A 66 6.82 0.82 -1.43
CA PHE A 66 7.58 1.92 -0.84
C PHE A 66 8.00 1.64 0.61
N THR A 67 9.07 2.33 1.04
CA THR A 67 9.65 2.17 2.37
C THR A 67 9.23 3.29 3.32
N LEU A 68 8.70 2.90 4.49
CA LEU A 68 8.50 3.77 5.63
C LEU A 68 9.77 3.77 6.50
N GLY A 69 10.64 4.76 6.27
CA GLY A 69 11.87 4.93 7.04
C GLY A 69 11.65 5.20 8.54
N PRO A 70 12.73 5.21 9.36
CA PRO A 70 12.65 5.08 10.82
C PRO A 70 11.82 6.14 11.55
N SER A 71 11.77 7.37 11.02
CA SER A 71 10.93 8.43 11.58
C SER A 71 9.42 8.14 11.45
N ALA A 72 9.03 7.16 10.64
CA ALA A 72 7.66 6.74 10.40
C ALA A 72 7.36 5.35 10.99
N THR A 73 8.18 4.84 11.93
CA THR A 73 8.04 3.48 12.47
C THR A 73 8.00 3.40 14.00
N ASP A 74 8.34 4.48 14.71
CA ASP A 74 8.22 4.59 16.18
C ASP A 74 6.77 4.85 16.63
N PHE A 75 5.88 3.89 16.38
CA PHE A 75 4.45 3.97 16.67
C PHE A 75 4.01 2.80 17.53
N ASN A 76 3.17 3.08 18.52
CA ASN A 76 2.65 2.07 19.42
C ASN A 76 1.39 1.42 18.83
N LEU A 77 1.23 0.13 19.09
CA LEU A 77 -0.02 -0.59 18.84
C LEU A 77 -0.78 -0.70 20.16
N ARG A 78 -1.91 0.00 20.24
CA ARG A 78 -2.75 0.04 21.44
C ARG A 78 -4.12 -0.56 21.20
N ASP A 79 -4.70 -1.01 22.30
CA ASP A 79 -6.12 -1.27 22.40
C ASP A 79 -6.85 0.09 22.51
N PRO A 80 -7.73 0.45 21.56
CA PRO A 80 -8.38 1.76 21.54
C PRO A 80 -9.42 1.94 22.66
N GLU A 81 -9.96 0.87 23.24
CA GLU A 81 -10.95 0.98 24.34
C GLU A 81 -10.25 1.29 25.66
N THR A 82 -9.17 0.58 25.96
CA THR A 82 -8.41 0.76 27.21
C THR A 82 -7.32 1.83 27.09
N CYS A 83 -6.99 2.24 25.86
CA CYS A 83 -5.85 3.10 25.51
C CYS A 83 -4.49 2.55 25.97
N LEU A 84 -4.41 1.27 26.33
CA LEU A 84 -3.19 0.64 26.80
C LEU A 84 -2.34 0.17 25.61
N VAL A 85 -1.03 0.43 25.66
CA VAL A 85 -0.06 -0.17 24.74
C VAL A 85 0.03 -1.66 25.09
N ARG A 86 -0.80 -2.45 24.43
CA ARG A 86 -0.93 -3.89 24.67
C ARG A 86 -0.13 -4.72 23.68
N PHE A 87 0.08 -4.22 22.47
CA PHE A 87 0.58 -5.00 21.33
C PHE A 87 2.02 -4.61 20.92
N GLY A 88 2.73 -3.87 21.77
CA GLY A 88 4.07 -3.35 21.48
C GLY A 88 4.06 -2.17 20.50
N SER A 89 5.03 -2.16 19.58
CA SER A 89 5.18 -1.11 18.55
C SER A 89 5.24 -1.71 17.14
N LEU A 90 5.20 -0.88 16.10
CA LEU A 90 5.35 -1.38 14.72
C LEU A 90 6.73 -2.02 14.46
N THR A 91 7.77 -1.61 15.19
CA THR A 91 9.15 -2.11 15.06
C THR A 91 9.51 -3.19 16.07
N ALA A 92 8.73 -3.33 17.14
CA ALA A 92 8.86 -4.40 18.12
C ALA A 92 7.45 -4.85 18.58
N PRO A 93 6.69 -5.54 17.73
CA PRO A 93 5.35 -6.01 18.10
C PRO A 93 5.42 -7.09 19.17
N ASP A 94 4.49 -7.07 20.11
CA ASP A 94 4.26 -8.16 21.05
C ASP A 94 3.38 -9.22 20.39
N VAL A 95 4.04 -10.21 19.77
CA VAL A 95 3.35 -11.26 18.99
C VAL A 95 2.41 -12.10 19.85
N GLU A 96 2.78 -12.38 21.09
CA GLU A 96 1.96 -13.19 22.01
C GLU A 96 0.66 -12.47 22.34
N ALA A 97 0.77 -11.21 22.78
CA ALA A 97 -0.41 -10.38 23.10
C ALA A 97 -1.32 -10.17 21.87
N ILE A 98 -0.73 -10.02 20.68
CA ILE A 98 -1.47 -9.91 19.41
C ILE A 98 -2.22 -11.22 19.10
N LEU A 99 -1.56 -12.37 19.24
CA LEU A 99 -2.17 -13.66 18.96
C LEU A 99 -3.33 -13.95 19.93
N GLU A 100 -3.16 -13.65 21.21
CA GLU A 100 -4.21 -13.78 22.24
C GLU A 100 -5.45 -12.93 21.95
N ALA A 101 -5.27 -11.72 21.42
CA ALA A 101 -6.37 -10.81 21.10
C ALA A 101 -6.99 -11.04 19.71
N SER A 102 -6.37 -11.88 18.88
CA SER A 102 -6.79 -12.10 17.50
C SER A 102 -7.85 -13.19 17.37
N GLN A 103 -8.59 -13.17 16.26
CA GLN A 103 -9.59 -14.18 15.90
C GLN A 103 -9.28 -14.81 14.54
N PRO A 104 -9.77 -16.02 14.23
CA PRO A 104 -9.63 -16.62 12.91
C PRO A 104 -10.16 -15.69 11.82
N SER A 105 -9.43 -15.60 10.72
CA SER A 105 -9.80 -14.81 9.57
C SER A 105 -10.81 -15.53 8.67
N SER A 106 -11.89 -14.83 8.30
CA SER A 106 -12.82 -15.26 7.24
C SER A 106 -12.53 -14.61 5.90
N PHE A 107 -13.04 -15.17 4.81
CA PHE A 107 -13.08 -14.51 3.49
C PHE A 107 -14.49 -14.56 2.88
N GLY A 108 -14.75 -13.67 1.91
CA GLY A 108 -16.02 -13.64 1.18
C GLY A 108 -16.05 -14.60 0.00
N LYS A 109 -17.18 -15.28 -0.21
CA LYS A 109 -17.46 -16.11 -1.39
C LYS A 109 -18.88 -15.80 -1.88
N GLY A 110 -19.01 -14.83 -2.79
CA GLY A 110 -20.31 -14.23 -3.10
C GLY A 110 -20.88 -13.55 -1.86
N ASP A 111 -22.13 -13.86 -1.51
CA ASP A 111 -22.80 -13.30 -0.33
C ASP A 111 -22.48 -14.04 0.99
N GLN A 112 -21.55 -15.00 0.97
CA GLN A 112 -21.23 -15.84 2.13
C GLN A 112 -19.88 -15.47 2.75
N THR A 113 -19.84 -15.44 4.07
CA THR A 113 -18.61 -15.44 4.85
C THR A 113 -18.17 -16.88 5.10
N VAL A 114 -16.98 -17.25 4.64
CA VAL A 114 -16.45 -18.63 4.69
C VAL A 114 -15.17 -18.70 5.52
N TYR A 115 -15.04 -19.79 6.26
CA TYR A 115 -13.83 -20.21 6.96
C TYR A 115 -13.35 -21.53 6.36
N ASP A 116 -12.47 -21.45 5.38
CA ASP A 116 -11.82 -22.62 4.76
C ASP A 116 -10.30 -22.42 4.83
N THR A 117 -9.67 -23.19 5.70
CA THR A 117 -8.23 -23.12 5.97
C THR A 117 -7.38 -23.60 4.79
N ASN A 118 -7.96 -24.22 3.75
CA ASN A 118 -7.23 -24.53 2.51
C ASN A 118 -7.13 -23.32 1.58
N TYR A 119 -8.01 -22.33 1.75
CA TYR A 119 -8.03 -21.12 0.93
C TYR A 119 -7.48 -19.92 1.70
N ARG A 120 -7.85 -19.77 2.97
CA ARG A 120 -7.31 -18.77 3.88
C ARG A 120 -7.06 -19.38 5.25
N ASN A 121 -5.80 -19.49 5.62
CA ASN A 121 -5.38 -19.81 6.97
C ASN A 121 -4.70 -18.59 7.58
N GLY A 122 -5.39 -17.88 8.48
CA GLY A 122 -4.84 -16.70 9.12
C GLY A 122 -5.71 -16.23 10.27
N ARG A 123 -5.22 -15.22 10.98
CA ARG A 123 -5.91 -14.55 12.07
C ARG A 123 -5.96 -13.05 11.80
N GLU A 124 -6.87 -12.35 12.45
CA GLU A 124 -6.97 -10.90 12.34
C GLU A 124 -7.38 -10.23 13.65
N ILE A 125 -6.95 -8.98 13.83
CA ILE A 125 -7.53 -8.03 14.76
C ILE A 125 -8.14 -6.91 13.93
N THR A 126 -9.44 -6.71 14.04
CA THR A 126 -10.19 -5.65 13.38
C THR A 126 -9.81 -4.27 13.92
N ALA A 127 -9.94 -3.22 13.11
CA ALA A 127 -9.56 -1.85 13.49
C ALA A 127 -10.25 -1.29 14.75
N HIS A 128 -11.38 -1.86 15.19
CA HIS A 128 -11.99 -1.48 16.47
C HIS A 128 -11.21 -1.95 17.70
N ASN A 129 -10.28 -2.91 17.55
CA ASN A 129 -9.49 -3.50 18.63
C ASN A 129 -7.99 -3.19 18.50
N VAL A 130 -7.58 -2.43 17.48
CA VAL A 130 -6.19 -2.05 17.29
C VAL A 130 -6.10 -0.65 16.72
N GLU A 131 -5.24 0.16 17.32
CA GLU A 131 -4.95 1.50 16.85
C GLU A 131 -3.43 1.71 16.76
N VAL A 132 -3.01 2.36 15.69
CA VAL A 132 -1.63 2.84 15.52
C VAL A 132 -1.54 4.24 16.11
N GLN A 133 -0.95 4.35 17.30
CA GLN A 133 -0.77 5.63 17.98
C GLN A 133 0.55 6.28 17.57
N ASP A 134 0.45 7.53 17.11
CA ASP A 134 1.59 8.44 16.98
C ASP A 134 1.96 9.05 18.35
N PRO A 135 3.15 8.77 18.90
CA PRO A 135 3.58 9.33 20.18
C PRO A 135 3.91 10.83 20.10
N PHE A 136 4.14 11.39 18.91
CA PHE A 136 4.56 12.78 18.69
C PHE A 136 3.48 13.66 18.05
N GLY A 137 2.30 13.12 17.77
CA GLY A 137 1.21 13.86 17.14
C GLY A 137 1.49 14.21 15.69
N GLU A 138 2.49 13.57 15.06
CA GLU A 138 2.57 13.53 13.62
C GLU A 138 1.44 12.64 13.07
N ASN A 139 1.48 12.33 11.78
CA ASN A 139 0.47 11.46 11.23
C ASN A 139 1.20 10.45 10.37
N PHE A 140 1.42 9.25 10.93
CA PHE A 140 1.88 8.04 10.24
C PHE A 140 1.36 7.95 8.80
N THR A 141 0.06 8.28 8.64
CA THR A 141 -0.66 8.22 7.38
C THR A 141 -0.27 9.30 6.37
N LYS A 142 0.29 10.46 6.78
CA LYS A 142 0.68 11.55 5.86
C LYS A 142 1.68 11.08 4.81
N LYS A 143 2.69 10.31 5.19
CA LYS A 143 3.70 9.81 4.25
C LYS A 143 3.07 8.82 3.27
N ILE A 144 2.20 7.94 3.76
CA ILE A 144 1.44 7.00 2.93
C ILE A 144 0.59 7.78 1.92
N ILE A 145 -0.25 8.71 2.41
CA ILE A 145 -1.13 9.55 1.57
C ILE A 145 -0.31 10.31 0.52
N ARG A 146 0.82 10.92 0.89
CA ARG A 146 1.69 11.62 -0.05
C ARG A 146 2.20 10.69 -1.15
N THR A 147 2.70 9.50 -0.80
CA THR A 147 3.16 8.52 -1.78
C THR A 147 2.01 8.14 -2.72
N LEU A 148 0.86 7.78 -2.17
CA LEU A 148 -0.33 7.37 -2.91
C LEU A 148 -0.83 8.46 -3.87
N CYS A 149 -0.97 9.71 -3.41
CA CYS A 149 -1.38 10.84 -4.25
C CYS A 149 -0.36 11.19 -5.35
N SER A 150 0.89 10.72 -5.23
CA SER A 150 1.92 10.93 -6.26
C SER A 150 2.12 9.73 -7.20
N THR A 151 1.45 8.61 -6.93
CA THR A 151 1.69 7.33 -7.64
C THR A 151 0.40 6.72 -8.18
N LEU A 152 -0.43 6.11 -7.32
CA LEU A 152 -1.69 5.50 -7.72
C LEU A 152 -2.80 6.56 -7.90
N PHE A 153 -2.98 7.43 -6.91
CA PHE A 153 -4.11 8.36 -6.85
C PHE A 153 -3.74 9.76 -7.31
N VAL A 154 -3.05 9.87 -8.45
CA VAL A 154 -2.52 11.15 -8.96
C VAL A 154 -3.64 12.18 -9.15
N GLY A 155 -3.47 13.33 -8.50
CA GLY A 155 -4.43 14.44 -8.57
C GLY A 155 -5.73 14.20 -7.79
N LYS A 156 -5.83 13.14 -6.99
CA LYS A 156 -6.97 12.87 -6.12
C LYS A 156 -6.66 13.27 -4.68
N SER A 157 -7.67 13.77 -3.97
CA SER A 157 -7.65 13.82 -2.51
C SER A 157 -8.12 12.47 -2.01
N ILE A 158 -7.35 11.86 -1.11
CA ILE A 158 -7.68 10.54 -0.55
C ILE A 158 -7.70 10.60 0.96
N LYS A 159 -8.41 9.65 1.56
CA LYS A 159 -8.32 9.31 2.98
C LYS A 159 -7.90 7.85 3.08
N ILE A 160 -7.18 7.51 4.15
CA ILE A 160 -6.91 6.11 4.50
C ILE A 160 -7.47 5.81 5.88
N ALA A 161 -8.02 4.62 6.06
CA ALA A 161 -8.52 4.14 7.35
C ALA A 161 -7.95 2.75 7.63
N LEU A 162 -7.52 2.51 8.87
CA LEU A 162 -7.09 1.18 9.27
C LEU A 162 -8.30 0.25 9.18
N TYR A 163 -8.14 -0.89 8.53
CA TYR A 163 -9.17 -1.92 8.40
C TYR A 163 -8.94 -3.06 9.39
N LYS A 164 -7.71 -3.59 9.42
CA LYS A 164 -7.31 -4.67 10.32
C LYS A 164 -5.80 -4.85 10.41
N LEU A 165 -5.37 -5.58 11.42
CA LEU A 165 -4.08 -6.25 11.49
C LEU A 165 -4.27 -7.71 11.06
N ALA A 166 -3.73 -8.09 9.91
CA ALA A 166 -3.72 -9.46 9.40
C ALA A 166 -2.49 -10.21 9.93
N ILE A 167 -2.69 -11.46 10.35
CA ILE A 167 -1.72 -12.28 11.06
C ILE A 167 -1.63 -13.65 10.38
N TYR A 168 -0.42 -14.06 10.04
CA TYR A 168 -0.14 -15.38 9.48
C TYR A 168 0.97 -16.04 10.28
N GLU A 169 0.61 -17.01 11.12
CA GLU A 169 1.54 -17.92 11.78
C GLU A 169 2.06 -18.97 10.79
N LYS A 170 2.96 -19.85 11.23
CA LYS A 170 3.40 -21.00 10.42
C LYS A 170 2.22 -21.80 9.84
N GLY A 171 2.25 -22.05 8.54
CA GLY A 171 1.17 -22.68 7.78
C GLY A 171 0.08 -21.71 7.32
N GLY A 172 0.11 -20.46 7.79
CA GLY A 172 -0.79 -19.40 7.38
C GLY A 172 -0.53 -18.96 5.94
N HIS A 173 -1.61 -18.72 5.20
CA HIS A 173 -1.61 -18.34 3.79
C HIS A 173 -2.96 -17.73 3.39
N PHE A 174 -3.02 -17.11 2.22
CA PHE A 174 -4.27 -16.70 1.60
C PHE A 174 -4.14 -16.82 0.08
N ASP A 175 -4.91 -17.73 -0.52
CA ASP A 175 -4.90 -17.97 -1.96
C ASP A 175 -5.44 -16.76 -2.76
N TRP A 176 -5.27 -16.75 -4.08
CA TRP A 176 -5.64 -15.65 -4.97
C TRP A 176 -7.07 -15.16 -4.74
N HIS A 177 -7.20 -13.89 -4.35
CA HIS A 177 -8.48 -13.23 -4.10
C HIS A 177 -8.40 -11.75 -4.46
N ARG A 178 -9.56 -11.07 -4.45
CA ARG A 178 -9.65 -9.61 -4.43
C ARG A 178 -10.20 -9.18 -3.08
N ASP A 179 -9.84 -7.99 -2.65
CA ASP A 179 -10.47 -7.41 -1.46
C ASP A 179 -11.96 -7.19 -1.73
N SER A 180 -12.77 -7.43 -0.70
CA SER A 180 -14.17 -6.96 -0.71
C SER A 180 -14.17 -5.45 -0.57
N THR A 181 -14.98 -4.76 -1.38
CA THR A 181 -15.12 -3.31 -1.26
C THR A 181 -15.92 -2.97 0.00
N HIS A 182 -15.53 -1.91 0.72
CA HIS A 182 -16.15 -1.48 1.98
C HIS A 182 -17.05 -0.24 1.80
N GLY A 183 -17.55 -0.07 0.58
CA GLY A 183 -18.31 1.09 0.12
C GLY A 183 -17.90 1.47 -1.31
N ASP A 184 -18.76 2.22 -1.99
CA ASP A 184 -18.55 2.64 -3.38
C ASP A 184 -17.30 3.52 -3.58
N ASN A 185 -16.80 4.11 -2.50
CA ASN A 185 -15.63 4.95 -2.49
C ASN A 185 -14.35 4.24 -2.00
N HIS A 186 -14.38 2.94 -1.72
CA HIS A 186 -13.16 2.15 -1.45
C HIS A 186 -12.49 1.83 -2.79
N HIS A 187 -11.31 2.42 -3.04
CA HIS A 187 -10.61 2.32 -4.32
C HIS A 187 -9.22 1.67 -4.25
N GLY A 188 -8.67 1.41 -3.07
CA GLY A 188 -7.44 0.63 -2.97
C GLY A 188 -7.08 0.23 -1.56
N THR A 189 -6.08 -0.64 -1.47
CA THR A 189 -5.58 -1.21 -0.23
C THR A 189 -4.13 -0.80 -0.02
N VAL A 190 -3.72 -0.59 1.22
CA VAL A 190 -2.31 -0.46 1.63
C VAL A 190 -2.00 -1.54 2.64
N LEU A 191 -0.97 -2.34 2.35
CA LEU A 191 -0.42 -3.35 3.25
C LEU A 191 0.92 -2.86 3.79
N ILE A 192 1.11 -2.92 5.10
CA ILE A 192 2.35 -2.51 5.78
C ILE A 192 2.78 -3.64 6.70
N ALA A 193 3.94 -4.25 6.43
CA ALA A 193 4.45 -5.32 7.26
C ALA A 193 5.17 -4.78 8.49
N LEU A 194 4.89 -5.38 9.66
CA LEU A 194 5.54 -5.05 10.93
C LEU A 194 6.84 -5.84 11.09
N ASN A 195 7.69 -5.37 12.01
CA ASN A 195 8.99 -6.00 12.26
C ASN A 195 8.90 -7.20 13.20
N THR A 196 8.47 -8.33 12.63
CA THR A 196 8.56 -9.65 13.25
C THR A 196 9.49 -10.55 12.43
N PRO A 197 10.03 -11.62 13.02
CA PRO A 197 10.69 -12.66 12.24
C PRO A 197 9.66 -13.58 11.58
N TRP A 198 9.79 -13.81 10.27
CA TRP A 198 9.07 -14.86 9.55
C TRP A 198 9.88 -15.34 8.34
N GLU A 199 9.52 -16.51 7.81
CA GLU A 199 10.04 -17.05 6.55
C GLU A 199 8.87 -17.47 5.66
N GLY A 200 9.07 -17.44 4.33
CA GLY A 200 7.97 -17.61 3.37
C GLY A 200 7.02 -16.40 3.39
N GLY A 201 5.71 -16.61 3.21
CA GLY A 201 4.74 -15.52 3.37
C GLY A 201 4.80 -14.40 2.32
N GLY A 202 5.41 -14.67 1.15
CA GLY A 202 5.58 -13.70 0.08
C GLY A 202 4.24 -13.17 -0.46
N LEU A 203 4.21 -11.88 -0.82
CA LEU A 203 3.02 -11.24 -1.40
C LEU A 203 3.10 -11.28 -2.93
N HIS A 204 2.07 -11.81 -3.56
CA HIS A 204 1.90 -11.75 -5.02
C HIS A 204 0.73 -10.86 -5.36
N LEU A 205 0.89 -10.01 -6.36
CA LEU A 205 -0.17 -9.19 -6.95
C LEU A 205 -0.34 -9.57 -8.42
N ARG A 206 -1.58 -9.60 -8.90
CA ARG A 206 -1.92 -9.87 -10.29
C ARG A 206 -2.97 -8.90 -10.81
N HIS A 207 -2.70 -8.33 -11.97
CA HIS A 207 -3.65 -7.50 -12.68
C HIS A 207 -3.48 -7.66 -14.20
N ASN A 208 -4.59 -7.88 -14.91
CA ASN A 208 -4.60 -8.10 -16.36
C ASN A 208 -3.56 -9.14 -16.84
N GLY A 209 -3.44 -10.25 -16.10
CA GLY A 209 -2.51 -11.34 -16.41
C GLY A 209 -1.03 -11.06 -16.13
N THR A 210 -0.69 -9.88 -15.61
CA THR A 210 0.68 -9.57 -15.15
C THR A 210 0.77 -9.84 -13.66
N GLU A 211 1.71 -10.71 -13.26
CA GLU A 211 2.00 -11.03 -11.86
C GLU A 211 3.26 -10.33 -11.38
N ALA A 212 3.26 -9.86 -10.13
CA ALA A 212 4.39 -9.24 -9.47
C ALA A 212 4.55 -9.80 -8.06
N TYR A 213 5.80 -10.02 -7.66
CA TYR A 213 6.18 -10.47 -6.33
C TYR A 213 6.74 -9.32 -5.51
N PHE A 214 6.31 -9.22 -4.25
CA PHE A 214 6.78 -8.22 -3.30
C PHE A 214 7.31 -8.88 -2.03
N ASP A 215 8.55 -8.58 -1.73
CA ASP A 215 9.14 -8.84 -0.42
C ASP A 215 8.78 -7.70 0.53
N LEU A 216 8.07 -8.04 1.61
CA LEU A 216 7.63 -7.07 2.62
C LEU A 216 8.47 -7.13 3.91
N HIS A 217 9.60 -7.85 3.95
CA HIS A 217 10.46 -7.85 5.12
C HIS A 217 10.96 -6.43 5.45
N PRO A 218 10.76 -5.95 6.70
CA PRO A 218 11.36 -4.70 7.14
C PRO A 218 12.87 -4.69 6.98
N VAL A 219 13.39 -3.53 6.61
CA VAL A 219 14.83 -3.31 6.51
C VAL A 219 15.34 -2.94 7.90
N VAL A 220 16.13 -3.83 8.50
CA VAL A 220 16.72 -3.67 9.83
C VAL A 220 18.19 -3.34 9.68
N GLU A 221 18.56 -2.13 10.09
CA GLU A 221 19.97 -1.72 10.17
C GLU A 221 20.53 -2.07 11.55
N LYS A 222 21.76 -2.57 11.58
CA LYS A 222 22.46 -2.97 12.80
C LYS A 222 23.81 -2.28 12.87
N ASP A 223 24.20 -1.93 14.10
CA ASP A 223 25.56 -1.50 14.38
C ASP A 223 26.54 -2.62 14.00
N PRO A 224 27.57 -2.35 13.17
CA PRO A 224 28.49 -3.39 12.70
C PRO A 224 29.28 -4.08 13.82
N GLN A 225 29.50 -3.40 14.94
CA GLN A 225 30.34 -3.86 16.05
C GLN A 225 29.50 -4.58 17.12
N THR A 226 28.44 -3.92 17.61
CA THR A 226 27.62 -4.45 18.70
C THR A 226 26.50 -5.38 18.21
N ARG A 227 26.22 -5.38 16.89
CA ARG A 227 25.08 -6.06 16.25
C ARG A 227 23.71 -5.58 16.76
N THR A 228 23.65 -4.49 17.52
CA THR A 228 22.38 -3.92 18.02
C THR A 228 21.63 -3.23 16.89
N THR A 229 20.30 -3.35 16.87
CA THR A 229 19.45 -2.64 15.91
C THR A 229 19.61 -1.13 16.08
N THR A 230 19.97 -0.43 15.01
CA THR A 230 20.10 1.03 14.97
C THR A 230 18.87 1.69 14.36
N SER A 231 18.24 1.03 13.39
CA SER A 231 17.04 1.56 12.73
C SER A 231 16.21 0.43 12.12
N VAL A 232 14.90 0.67 11.98
CA VAL A 232 13.97 -0.25 11.32
C VAL A 232 13.10 0.56 10.36
N SER A 233 13.08 0.14 9.10
CA SER A 233 12.21 0.70 8.07
C SER A 233 11.21 -0.35 7.61
N LEU A 234 9.92 -0.03 7.69
CA LEU A 234 8.85 -0.95 7.30
C LEU A 234 8.63 -0.90 5.79
N GLN A 235 8.29 -2.04 5.20
CA GLN A 235 7.90 -2.14 3.80
C GLN A 235 6.38 -2.04 3.66
N ALA A 236 5.95 -1.30 2.66
CA ALA A 236 4.56 -1.15 2.32
C ALA A 236 4.32 -1.38 0.83
N VAL A 237 3.16 -1.93 0.51
CA VAL A 237 2.65 -2.09 -0.85
C VAL A 237 1.22 -1.59 -0.88
N ALA A 238 0.89 -0.79 -1.88
CA ALA A 238 -0.48 -0.35 -2.12
C ALA A 238 -0.95 -0.76 -3.51
N PHE A 239 -2.24 -1.00 -3.69
CA PHE A 239 -2.84 -1.45 -4.94
C PHE A 239 -4.31 -1.09 -5.04
N TYR A 240 -4.88 -1.07 -6.25
CA TYR A 240 -6.31 -0.85 -6.46
C TYR A 240 -7.15 -2.07 -6.06
N THR A 241 -8.42 -1.86 -5.69
CA THR A 241 -9.32 -2.93 -5.21
C THR A 241 -9.58 -4.06 -6.22
N ASP A 242 -9.36 -3.81 -7.51
CA ASP A 242 -9.53 -4.81 -8.58
C ASP A 242 -8.28 -5.68 -8.82
N VAL A 243 -7.18 -5.41 -8.12
CA VAL A 243 -5.96 -6.22 -8.14
C VAL A 243 -6.19 -7.51 -7.35
N GLU A 244 -5.96 -8.65 -8.01
CA GLU A 244 -5.92 -9.94 -7.33
C GLU A 244 -4.62 -10.05 -6.53
N HIS A 245 -4.68 -10.66 -5.36
CA HIS A 245 -3.48 -10.86 -4.55
C HIS A 245 -3.51 -12.18 -3.79
N LYS A 246 -2.31 -12.62 -3.40
CA LYS A 246 -2.06 -13.89 -2.71
C LYS A 246 -0.95 -13.72 -1.69
N VAL A 247 -1.07 -14.42 -0.57
CA VAL A 247 0.00 -14.58 0.42
C VAL A 247 0.44 -16.05 0.40
N ASP A 248 1.70 -16.29 0.04
CA ASP A 248 2.30 -17.63 0.12
C ASP A 248 2.28 -18.14 1.56
N THR A 249 2.47 -19.45 1.72
CA THR A 249 2.56 -20.07 3.04
C THR A 249 3.73 -19.52 3.84
N VAL A 250 3.45 -19.06 5.07
CA VAL A 250 4.47 -18.76 6.08
C VAL A 250 5.06 -20.08 6.57
N THR A 251 6.36 -20.28 6.42
CA THR A 251 7.03 -21.53 6.78
C THR A 251 7.57 -21.50 8.21
N GLU A 252 7.94 -20.33 8.72
CA GLU A 252 8.42 -20.10 10.08
C GLU A 252 8.01 -18.72 10.60
N GLY A 253 7.98 -18.55 11.92
CA GLY A 253 7.68 -17.28 12.57
C GLY A 253 6.22 -16.83 12.43
N THR A 254 6.00 -15.51 12.51
CA THR A 254 4.67 -14.89 12.40
C THR A 254 4.76 -13.62 11.59
N ARG A 255 4.03 -13.57 10.48
CA ARG A 255 3.93 -12.39 9.60
C ARG A 255 2.76 -11.52 10.04
N LEU A 256 3.05 -10.27 10.37
CA LEU A 256 2.07 -9.26 10.80
C LEU A 256 1.96 -8.14 9.76
N VAL A 257 0.74 -7.82 9.33
CA VAL A 257 0.50 -6.78 8.31
C VAL A 257 -0.68 -5.91 8.69
N LEU A 258 -0.46 -4.60 8.82
CA LEU A 258 -1.54 -3.63 8.86
C LEU A 258 -2.13 -3.46 7.46
N GLN A 259 -3.45 -3.55 7.36
CA GLN A 259 -4.20 -3.29 6.15
C GLN A 259 -5.01 -2.01 6.32
N TYR A 260 -4.80 -1.04 5.43
CA TYR A 260 -5.59 0.18 5.34
C TYR A 260 -6.40 0.19 4.05
N ASP A 261 -7.63 0.68 4.13
CA ASP A 261 -8.47 0.98 2.97
C ASP A 261 -8.23 2.43 2.54
N VAL A 262 -8.22 2.66 1.22
CA VAL A 262 -8.05 3.96 0.58
C VAL A 262 -9.38 4.42 0.00
N PHE A 263 -9.83 5.58 0.44
CA PHE A 263 -11.07 6.21 0.01
C PHE A 263 -10.82 7.48 -0.79
N ILE A 264 -11.63 7.71 -1.82
CA ILE A 264 -11.65 8.94 -2.63
C ILE A 264 -12.94 9.73 -2.32
#